data_AF-A0A382J7R5-F1
#
_entry.id   AF-A0A382J7R5-F1
#
_cell.length_a   1.000
_cell.length_b   1.000
_cell.length_c   1.000
_cell.angle_alpha   90.00
_cell.angle_beta   90.00
_cell.angle_gamma   90.00
#
_symmetry.space_group_name_H-M   'P 1'
#
loop_
_entity.id
_entity.type
_entity.pdbx_description
1 polymer ?
#
loop_
_entity_poly.entity_id
_entity_poly.type
_entity_poly.pdbx_seq_one_letter_code
_entity_poly.pdbx_strand_id
1 'polypeptide(L)'
;MQVLFVTQYGPRAASSRTRVFNYLPFLRDRGVDCEVITVLDDDMVGSQVVASQHPMRKMLYYLRAACRTLACGVSAARRGARFDVLFIQKVIFPAPVRWWLRRIPTPVVYDFDDAIFTTEIRSGHWLARWKERRNER
;
A
#
# COMPACT_ATOMS: atom_id res chain seq x y z
N MET A 1 -6.22 -19.53 11.57
CA MET A 1 -6.70 -18.47 10.65
C MET A 1 -5.53 -17.99 9.82
N GLN A 2 -5.73 -17.77 8.53
CA GLN A 2 -4.73 -17.35 7.56
C GLN A 2 -5.01 -15.91 7.13
N VAL A 3 -4.07 -14.99 7.38
CA VAL A 3 -4.21 -13.58 7.03
C VAL A 3 -3.09 -13.13 6.11
N LEU A 4 -3.46 -12.51 4.99
CA LEU A 4 -2.52 -11.85 4.09
C LEU A 4 -2.50 -10.36 4.38
N PHE A 5 -1.36 -9.84 4.84
CA PHE A 5 -1.11 -8.43 5.01
C PHE A 5 -0.42 -7.86 3.77
N VAL A 6 -0.91 -6.74 3.25
CA VAL A 6 -0.25 -5.96 2.21
C VAL A 6 0.10 -4.60 2.76
N THR A 7 1.40 -4.38 3.00
CA THR A 7 1.91 -3.18 3.67
C THR A 7 2.54 -2.23 2.67
N GLN A 8 2.39 -0.92 2.93
CA GLN A 8 3.03 0.09 2.09
C GLN A 8 4.56 0.02 2.21
N TYR A 9 5.06 -0.15 3.43
CA TYR A 9 6.49 -0.16 3.73
C TYR A 9 6.90 -1.35 4.60
N GLY A 10 8.19 -1.65 4.62
CA GLY A 10 8.76 -2.68 5.48
C GLY A 10 8.87 -2.30 6.96
N PRO A 11 9.43 -3.20 7.80
CA PRO A 11 9.52 -3.03 9.24
C PRO A 11 10.41 -1.87 9.69
N ARG A 12 11.29 -1.34 8.83
CA ARG A 12 12.08 -0.14 9.20
C ARG A 12 11.26 1.14 9.16
N ALA A 13 10.16 1.17 8.40
CA ALA A 13 9.28 2.32 8.35
C ALA A 13 8.34 2.33 9.56
N ALA A 14 8.40 3.39 10.36
CA ALA A 14 7.60 3.52 11.59
C ALA A 14 6.09 3.33 11.36
N SER A 15 5.56 3.81 10.23
CA SER A 15 4.14 3.70 9.90
C SER A 15 3.66 2.26 9.75
N SER A 16 4.41 1.41 9.06
CA SER A 16 4.03 0.01 8.85
C SER A 16 4.46 -0.86 10.04
N ARG A 17 5.59 -0.52 10.68
CA ARG A 17 6.07 -1.20 11.89
C ARG A 17 5.04 -1.18 13.02
N THR A 18 4.56 0.00 13.36
CA THR A 18 3.66 0.20 14.51
C THR A 18 2.23 -0.26 14.25
N ARG A 19 1.79 -0.30 12.99
CA ARG A 19 0.42 -0.70 12.62
C ARG A 19 0.29 -2.18 12.26
N VAL A 20 1.35 -2.82 11.79
CA VAL A 20 1.32 -4.23 11.34
C VAL A 20 2.42 -5.05 12.00
N PHE A 21 3.70 -4.75 11.74
CA PHE A 21 4.79 -5.68 12.08
C PHE A 21 4.91 -5.98 13.58
N ASN A 22 4.69 -4.99 14.45
CA ASN A 22 4.74 -5.19 15.91
C ASN A 22 3.65 -6.13 16.43
N TYR A 23 2.53 -6.27 15.71
CA TYR A 23 1.43 -7.17 16.10
C TYR A 23 1.59 -8.59 15.56
N LEU A 24 2.43 -8.81 14.54
CA LEU A 24 2.61 -10.14 13.93
C LEU A 24 3.02 -11.23 14.94
N PRO A 25 3.96 -11.00 15.88
CA PRO A 25 4.29 -12.01 16.90
C PRO A 25 3.09 -12.36 17.78
N PHE A 26 2.34 -11.37 18.23
CA PHE A 26 1.16 -11.55 19.08
C PHE A 26 0.03 -12.32 18.37
N LEU A 27 -0.16 -12.06 17.07
CA LEU A 27 -1.14 -12.77 16.25
C LEU A 27 -0.73 -14.23 16.03
N ARG A 28 0.54 -14.49 15.73
CA ARG A 28 1.08 -15.84 15.56
C ARG A 28 0.97 -16.67 16.83
N ASP A 29 1.26 -16.08 17.99
CA ASP A 29 1.09 -16.71 19.30
C ASP A 29 -0.36 -17.15 19.56
N ARG A 30 -1.34 -16.48 18.93
CA ARG A 30 -2.77 -16.82 18.98
C ARG A 30 -3.23 -17.75 17.85
N GLY A 31 -2.31 -18.39 17.12
CA GLY A 31 -2.64 -19.32 16.05
C GLY A 31 -3.12 -18.64 14.75
N VAL A 32 -2.82 -17.35 14.57
CA VAL A 32 -3.02 -16.65 13.30
C VAL A 32 -1.75 -16.74 12.47
N ASP A 33 -1.82 -17.47 11.37
CA ASP A 33 -0.75 -17.48 10.39
C ASP A 33 -0.81 -16.20 9.55
N CYS A 34 0.32 -15.53 9.47
CA CYS A 34 0.43 -14.18 8.96
C CYS A 34 1.49 -14.13 7.86
N GLU A 35 1.03 -13.95 6.63
CA GLU A 35 1.88 -13.65 5.49
C GLU A 35 1.88 -12.14 5.20
N VAL A 36 3.04 -11.59 4.80
CA VAL A 36 3.18 -10.17 4.50
C VAL A 36 3.76 -9.95 3.11
N ILE A 37 3.08 -9.15 2.30
CA ILE A 37 3.59 -8.56 1.06
C ILE A 37 3.93 -7.10 1.33
N THR A 38 5.20 -6.74 1.15
CA THR A 38 5.67 -5.36 1.28
C THR A 38 5.78 -4.69 -0.08
N VAL A 39 5.04 -3.61 -0.30
CA VAL A 39 5.04 -2.92 -1.60
C VAL A 39 6.33 -2.15 -1.81
N LEU A 40 6.77 -1.37 -0.82
CA LEU A 40 8.04 -0.65 -0.86
C LEU A 40 8.96 -1.24 0.21
N ASP A 41 9.91 -2.06 -0.23
CA ASP A 41 10.89 -2.69 0.68
C ASP A 41 11.72 -1.64 1.41
N ASP A 42 12.40 -2.05 2.48
CA ASP A 42 13.20 -1.15 3.31
C ASP A 42 14.27 -0.36 2.53
N ASP A 43 14.82 -0.94 1.45
CA ASP A 43 15.77 -0.28 0.56
C ASP A 43 15.13 0.83 -0.31
N MET A 44 13.80 0.80 -0.42
CA MET A 44 12.99 1.78 -1.13
C MET A 44 12.34 2.80 -0.20
N VAL A 45 12.52 2.71 1.12
CA VAL A 45 12.09 3.73 2.10
C VAL A 45 13.05 4.94 1.99
N GLY A 46 13.05 5.56 0.81
CA GLY A 46 14.04 6.53 0.40
C GLY A 46 13.55 7.95 0.63
N SER A 47 13.41 8.37 1.89
CA SER A 47 13.31 9.80 2.22
C SER A 47 14.44 10.59 1.55
N GLN A 48 15.63 9.99 1.45
CA GLN A 48 16.80 10.55 0.74
C GLN A 48 16.62 10.65 -0.78
N VAL A 49 15.92 9.72 -1.43
CA VAL A 49 15.67 9.79 -2.88
C VAL A 49 14.62 10.86 -3.19
N VAL A 50 13.58 10.94 -2.36
CA VAL A 50 12.55 11.99 -2.45
C VAL A 50 13.13 13.38 -2.15
N ALA A 51 14.07 13.49 -1.20
CA ALA A 51 14.78 14.73 -0.87
C ALA A 51 15.87 15.11 -1.88
N SER A 52 16.30 14.21 -2.77
CA SER A 52 17.36 14.50 -3.74
C SER A 52 16.93 15.51 -4.81
N GLN A 53 17.86 16.31 -5.33
CA GLN A 53 17.60 17.24 -6.44
C GLN A 53 17.69 16.59 -7.83
N HIS A 54 17.96 15.28 -7.90
CA HIS A 54 18.19 14.57 -9.17
C HIS A 54 16.88 14.01 -9.76
N PRO A 55 16.33 14.62 -10.83
CA PRO A 55 15.02 14.25 -11.36
C PRO A 55 14.98 12.81 -11.92
N MET A 56 16.08 12.32 -12.50
CA MET A 56 16.14 10.96 -13.05
C MET A 56 16.06 9.88 -11.97
N ARG A 57 16.71 10.09 -10.82
CA ARG A 57 16.64 9.17 -9.67
C ARG A 57 15.22 9.13 -9.09
N LYS A 58 14.55 10.28 -9.02
CA LYS A 58 13.13 10.38 -8.64
C LYS A 58 12.22 9.65 -9.63
N MET A 59 12.42 9.85 -10.93
CA MET A 59 11.63 9.20 -11.97
C MET A 59 11.75 7.67 -11.87
N LEU A 60 12.98 7.14 -11.80
CA LEU A 60 13.22 5.71 -11.67
C LEU A 60 12.62 5.15 -10.37
N TYR A 61 12.72 5.89 -9.27
CA TYR A 61 12.07 5.54 -8.01
C TYR A 61 10.55 5.39 -8.17
N TYR A 62 9.87 6.39 -8.75
CA TYR A 62 8.42 6.34 -8.92
C TYR A 62 7.99 5.25 -9.92
N LEU A 63 8.74 5.03 -10.99
CA LEU A 63 8.50 3.92 -11.92
C LEU A 63 8.62 2.58 -11.21
N ARG A 64 9.69 2.38 -10.43
CA ARG A 64 9.90 1.16 -9.64
C ARG A 64 8.78 0.97 -8.61
N ALA A 65 8.39 2.03 -7.90
CA ALA A 65 7.30 2.01 -6.95
C ALA A 65 5.96 1.65 -7.61
N ALA A 66 5.67 2.20 -8.80
CA ALA A 66 4.48 1.88 -9.56
C ALA A 66 4.47 0.41 -10.04
N CYS A 67 5.58 -0.07 -10.60
CA CYS A 67 5.73 -1.45 -11.02
C CYS A 67 5.55 -2.43 -9.85
N ARG A 68 6.13 -2.12 -8.68
CA ARG A 68 5.96 -2.93 -7.47
C ARG A 68 4.54 -2.90 -6.95
N THR A 69 3.90 -1.73 -6.91
CA THR A 69 2.49 -1.60 -6.50
C THR A 69 1.59 -2.47 -7.39
N LEU A 70 1.83 -2.49 -8.69
CA LEU A 70 1.13 -3.37 -9.64
C LEU A 70 1.43 -4.85 -9.37
N ALA A 71 2.69 -5.23 -9.30
CA ALA A 71 3.10 -6.63 -9.12
C ALA A 71 2.60 -7.22 -7.80
N CYS A 72 2.80 -6.49 -6.69
CA CYS A 72 2.30 -6.86 -5.37
C CYS A 72 0.77 -6.90 -5.34
N GLY A 73 0.10 -5.96 -6.00
CA GLY A 73 -1.36 -5.93 -6.09
C GLY A 73 -1.93 -7.11 -6.87
N VAL A 74 -1.31 -7.48 -7.99
CA VAL A 74 -1.66 -8.68 -8.75
C VAL A 74 -1.40 -9.94 -7.93
N SER A 75 -0.28 -10.00 -7.21
CA SER A 75 0.03 -11.11 -6.30
C SER A 75 -1.02 -11.24 -5.20
N ALA A 76 -1.38 -10.13 -4.56
CA ALA A 76 -2.42 -10.07 -3.53
C ALA A 76 -3.79 -10.49 -4.08
N ALA A 77 -4.17 -10.06 -5.28
CA ALA A 77 -5.44 -10.46 -5.89
C ALA A 77 -5.47 -11.95 -6.26
N ARG A 78 -4.37 -12.49 -6.79
CA ARG A 78 -4.26 -13.92 -7.16
C ARG A 78 -4.26 -14.84 -5.95
N ARG A 79 -3.56 -14.45 -4.88
CA ARG A 79 -3.35 -15.29 -3.69
C ARG A 79 -4.38 -15.02 -2.61
N GLY A 80 -4.94 -13.81 -2.56
CA GLY A 80 -5.84 -13.33 -1.52
C GLY A 80 -7.05 -14.23 -1.31
N ALA A 81 -7.58 -14.83 -2.37
CA ALA A 81 -8.70 -15.77 -2.31
C ALA A 81 -8.43 -17.05 -1.48
N ARG A 82 -7.17 -17.33 -1.12
CA ARG A 82 -6.77 -18.47 -0.29
C ARG A 82 -6.69 -18.15 1.21
N PHE A 83 -6.87 -16.88 1.57
CA PHE A 83 -6.77 -16.41 2.95
C PHE A 83 -8.15 -16.13 3.51
N ASP A 84 -8.28 -16.20 4.83
CA ASP A 84 -9.50 -15.88 5.57
C ASP A 84 -9.72 -14.37 5.59
N VAL A 85 -8.64 -13.57 5.62
CA VAL A 85 -8.68 -12.10 5.63
C VAL A 85 -7.55 -11.53 4.78
N LEU A 86 -7.85 -10.50 3.98
CA LEU A 86 -6.87 -9.66 3.31
C LEU A 86 -6.79 -8.29 4.01
N PHE A 87 -5.68 -8.01 4.68
CA PHE A 87 -5.44 -6.73 5.34
C PHE A 87 -4.57 -5.82 4.45
N ILE A 88 -5.05 -4.64 4.09
CA ILE A 88 -4.32 -3.68 3.24
C ILE A 88 -4.01 -2.44 4.07
N GLN A 89 -2.72 -2.13 4.23
CA GLN A 89 -2.23 -1.03 5.03
C GLN A 89 -1.70 0.10 4.16
N LYS A 90 -2.44 1.22 4.06
CA LYS A 90 -2.06 2.44 3.32
C LYS A 90 -1.73 2.26 1.83
N VAL A 91 -1.95 1.08 1.24
CA VAL A 91 -1.61 0.83 -0.16
C VAL A 91 -2.74 1.26 -1.09
N ILE A 92 -2.43 2.27 -1.90
CA ILE A 92 -3.32 2.76 -2.95
C ILE A 92 -2.99 2.01 -4.26
N PHE A 93 -3.73 0.94 -4.54
CA PHE A 93 -3.60 0.22 -5.81
C PHE A 93 -4.13 1.02 -7.02
N PRO A 94 -3.65 0.78 -8.25
CA PRO A 94 -4.27 1.32 -9.45
C PRO A 94 -5.62 0.66 -9.72
N ALA A 95 -6.50 1.33 -10.47
CA ALA A 95 -7.88 0.90 -10.67
C ALA A 95 -8.01 -0.58 -11.10
N PRO A 96 -7.29 -1.11 -12.11
CA PRO A 96 -7.47 -2.50 -12.55
C PRO A 96 -7.28 -3.51 -11.42
N VAL A 97 -6.28 -3.29 -10.55
CA VAL A 97 -6.00 -4.14 -9.40
C VAL A 97 -7.11 -4.01 -8.35
N ARG A 98 -7.60 -2.80 -8.07
CA ARG A 98 -8.73 -2.61 -7.13
C ARG A 98 -9.99 -3.32 -7.60
N TRP A 99 -10.33 -3.21 -8.88
CA TRP A 99 -11.48 -3.89 -9.46
C TRP A 99 -11.36 -5.40 -9.30
N TRP A 100 -10.16 -5.96 -9.47
CA TRP A 100 -9.92 -7.37 -9.24
C TRP A 100 -10.04 -7.75 -7.77
N LEU A 101 -9.44 -6.97 -6.86
CA LEU A 101 -9.56 -7.18 -5.41
C LEU A 101 -11.03 -7.11 -4.94
N ARG A 102 -11.88 -6.30 -5.56
CA ARG A 102 -13.33 -6.26 -5.25
C ARG A 102 -14.09 -7.53 -5.65
N ARG A 103 -13.50 -8.39 -6.48
CA ARG A 103 -14.13 -9.63 -6.97
C ARG A 103 -13.68 -10.87 -6.21
N ILE A 104 -12.68 -10.77 -5.32
CA ILE A 104 -12.25 -11.91 -4.52
C ILE A 104 -13.28 -12.17 -3.41
N PRO A 105 -13.51 -13.42 -3.00
CA PRO A 105 -14.47 -13.77 -1.96
C PRO A 105 -13.99 -13.40 -0.55
N THR A 106 -12.68 -13.21 -0.38
CA THR A 106 -12.05 -12.94 0.91
C THR A 106 -12.40 -11.55 1.43
N PRO A 107 -12.85 -11.40 2.69
CA PRO A 107 -13.10 -10.10 3.30
C PRO A 107 -11.82 -9.26 3.35
N VAL A 108 -11.95 -8.00 2.95
CA VAL A 108 -10.83 -7.04 2.89
C VAL A 108 -10.95 -6.03 4.03
N VAL A 109 -9.93 -5.98 4.88
CA VAL A 109 -9.76 -4.94 5.91
C VAL A 109 -8.78 -3.91 5.37
N TYR A 110 -9.19 -2.64 5.29
CA TYR A 110 -8.33 -1.57 4.79
C TYR A 110 -8.02 -0.58 5.90
N ASP A 111 -6.74 -0.44 6.24
CA ASP A 111 -6.22 0.55 7.20
C ASP A 111 -5.90 1.86 6.47
N PHE A 112 -6.74 2.85 6.73
CA PHE A 112 -6.56 4.21 6.26
C PHE A 112 -5.57 4.95 7.17
N ASP A 113 -4.57 5.60 6.56
CA ASP A 113 -3.79 6.63 7.25
C ASP A 113 -4.67 7.86 7.44
N ASP A 114 -4.39 8.65 8.47
CA ASP A 114 -5.22 9.76 8.90
C ASP A 114 -5.85 10.55 7.76
N ALA A 115 -7.09 10.95 8.03
CA ALA A 115 -7.88 11.88 7.27
C ALA A 115 -7.15 13.24 7.13
N ILE A 116 -6.19 13.36 6.20
CA ILE A 116 -5.65 14.65 5.74
C ILE A 116 -6.74 15.29 4.87
N PHE A 117 -7.87 15.64 5.48
CA PHE A 117 -8.87 16.57 4.92
C PHE A 117 -8.47 18.03 5.17
N THR A 118 -7.32 18.28 5.79
CA THR A 118 -6.84 19.63 6.09
C THR A 118 -6.02 20.20 4.94
N THR A 119 -6.75 20.93 4.08
CA THR A 119 -6.25 21.98 3.17
C THR A 119 -5.16 21.58 2.17
N GLU A 120 -5.51 20.80 1.14
CA GLU A 120 -4.78 20.93 -0.14
C GLU A 120 -5.04 22.36 -0.67
N ILE A 121 -3.98 23.15 -0.81
CA ILE A 121 -4.01 24.42 -1.55
C ILE A 121 -4.51 24.07 -2.96
N ARG A 122 -5.68 24.61 -3.34
CA ARG A 122 -6.32 24.43 -4.64
C ARG A 122 -5.42 24.95 -5.76
N SER A 123 -4.50 24.11 -6.25
CA SER A 123 -3.70 24.46 -7.43
C SER A 123 -4.55 24.30 -8.68
N GLY A 124 -4.73 25.38 -9.45
CA GLY A 124 -5.64 25.43 -10.61
C GLY A 124 -5.22 24.66 -11.87
N HIS A 125 -4.16 23.84 -11.84
CA HIS A 125 -3.66 23.14 -13.04
C HIS A 125 -4.44 21.86 -13.36
N TRP A 126 -4.41 21.44 -14.63
CA TRP A 126 -5.22 20.33 -15.14
C TRP A 126 -4.95 18.97 -14.47
N LEU A 127 -3.71 18.71 -14.04
CA LEU A 127 -3.36 17.50 -13.30
C LEU A 127 -4.06 17.43 -11.93
N ALA A 128 -4.17 18.56 -11.22
CA ALA A 128 -4.85 18.62 -9.93
C ALA A 128 -6.34 18.29 -10.10
N ARG A 129 -6.99 18.89 -11.11
CA ARG A 129 -8.39 18.60 -11.47
C ARG A 129 -8.62 17.16 -11.91
N TRP A 130 -7.62 16.51 -12.52
CA TRP A 130 -7.71 15.09 -12.86
C TRP A 130 -7.55 14.21 -11.61
N LYS A 131 -6.59 14.51 -10.73
CA LYS A 131 -6.39 13.81 -9.45
C LYS A 131 -7.63 13.89 -8.56
N GLU A 132 -8.28 15.05 -8.46
CA GLU A 132 -9.56 15.25 -7.75
C GLU A 132 -10.65 14.32 -8.29
N ARG A 133 -10.95 14.40 -9.60
CA ARG A 133 -11.94 13.53 -10.24
C ARG A 133 -11.64 12.04 -10.11
N ARG A 134 -10.37 11.66 -10.00
CA ARG A 134 -9.94 10.27 -9.77
C ARG A 134 -10.24 9.81 -8.34
N ASN A 135 -10.16 10.71 -7.36
CA ASN A 135 -10.34 10.38 -5.95
C ASN A 135 -11.82 10.46 -5.50
N GLU A 136 -12.67 11.16 -6.25
CA GLU A 136 -14.14 11.23 -6.02
C GLU A 136 -14.92 9.97 -6.46
N ARG A 137 -14.29 9.02 -7.16
CA ARG A 137 -14.90 7.80 -7.72
C ARG A 137 -14.41 6.54 -7.04
#